data_AF-A0A962W8T7-F1
#
_entry.id   AF-A0A962W8T7-F1
#
_cell.length_a   1.000
_cell.length_b   1.000
_cell.length_c   1.000
_cell.angle_alpha   90.00
_cell.angle_beta   90.00
_cell.angle_gamma   90.00
#
_symmetry.space_group_name_H-M   'P 1'
#
loop_
_entity.id
_entity.type
_entity.pdbx_description
1 polymer ?
#
loop_
_entity_poly.entity_id
_entity_poly.type
_entity_poly.pdbx_seq_one_letter_code
_entity_poly.pdbx_strand_id
1 'polypeptide(L)'
;VVALTTAIGERSPGAATYLDDWPADVYSLSHVALPFSPLDPVYGGPLAADSPGIELGNLAPRGERGVLKVSGTDMLRLRWNPFYDYVESRVLEFTGLGAR
;
A
#
# COMPACT_ATOMS: atom_id res chain seq x y z
N VAL A 1 -4.80 10.12 -8.63
CA VAL A 1 -5.28 8.72 -8.55
C VAL A 1 -6.74 8.75 -8.20
N VAL A 2 -7.55 7.86 -8.76
CA VAL A 2 -8.99 7.80 -8.47
C VAL A 2 -9.39 6.41 -7.99
N ALA A 3 -10.15 6.36 -6.90
CA ALA A 3 -10.86 5.16 -6.48
C ALA A 3 -12.25 5.15 -7.11
N LEU A 4 -12.62 4.01 -7.68
CA LEU A 4 -13.91 3.78 -8.31
C LEU A 4 -14.72 2.81 -7.46
N THR A 5 -15.99 3.13 -7.22
CA THR A 5 -16.92 2.25 -6.52
C THR A 5 -18.00 1.77 -7.49
N THR A 6 -18.24 0.47 -7.50
CA THR A 6 -19.27 -0.18 -8.33
C THR A 6 -20.18 -0.99 -7.41
N ALA A 7 -21.49 -0.74 -7.47
CA ALA A 7 -22.43 -1.50 -6.67
C ALA A 7 -22.60 -2.92 -7.22
N ILE A 8 -23.15 -3.82 -6.40
CA ILE A 8 -23.43 -5.20 -6.82
C ILE A 8 -24.39 -5.17 -8.02
N GLY A 9 -23.97 -5.79 -9.13
CA GLY A 9 -24.76 -5.89 -10.35
C GLY A 9 -24.58 -4.73 -11.35
N GLU A 10 -23.86 -3.66 -10.98
CA GLU A 10 -23.53 -2.57 -11.90
C GLU A 10 -22.27 -2.90 -12.73
N ARG A 11 -22.26 -2.44 -13.99
CA ARG A 11 -21.12 -2.63 -14.92
C ARG A 11 -20.28 -1.37 -15.10
N SER A 12 -20.81 -0.22 -14.71
CA SER A 12 -20.13 1.07 -14.75
C SER A 12 -19.95 1.56 -13.32
N PRO A 13 -18.80 2.18 -12.98
CA PRO A 13 -18.62 2.77 -11.67
C PRO A 13 -19.67 3.85 -11.39
N GLY A 14 -20.30 3.78 -10.22
CA GLY A 14 -21.31 4.74 -9.79
C GLY A 14 -20.72 5.98 -9.10
N ALA A 15 -19.52 5.87 -8.52
CA ALA A 15 -18.84 6.97 -7.85
C ALA A 15 -17.32 6.91 -8.02
N ALA A 16 -16.69 8.09 -8.07
CA ALA A 16 -15.23 8.25 -8.12
C ALA A 16 -14.76 9.21 -7.01
N THR A 17 -13.70 8.83 -6.29
CA THR A 17 -13.04 9.66 -5.28
C THR A 17 -11.60 9.91 -5.70
N TYR A 18 -11.16 11.17 -5.69
CA TYR A 18 -9.75 11.51 -5.93
C TYR A 18 -8.93 11.25 -4.66
N LEU A 19 -7.81 10.53 -4.79
CA LEU A 19 -6.95 10.04 -3.71
C LEU A 19 -5.53 10.63 -3.75
N ASP A 20 -5.38 11.83 -4.31
CA ASP A 20 -4.07 12.46 -4.58
C ASP A 20 -3.26 11.80 -5.69
N ASP A 21 -2.10 12.38 -5.97
CA ASP A 21 -1.23 11.96 -7.06
C ASP A 21 -0.50 10.65 -6.74
N TRP A 22 -0.21 9.89 -7.80
CA TRP A 22 0.57 8.68 -7.66
C TRP A 22 2.04 9.05 -7.39
N PRO A 23 2.72 8.47 -6.39
CA PRO A 23 4.11 8.83 -6.10
C PRO A 23 5.01 8.59 -7.32
N ALA A 24 5.83 9.58 -7.68
CA ALA A 24 6.58 9.60 -8.94
C ALA A 24 7.63 8.47 -9.06
N ASP A 25 8.12 7.97 -7.93
CA ASP A 25 9.12 6.91 -7.79
C ASP A 25 8.50 5.52 -7.60
N VAL A 26 7.17 5.43 -7.59
CA VAL A 26 6.44 4.19 -7.37
C VAL A 26 5.84 3.70 -8.69
N TYR A 27 6.08 2.44 -9.04
CA TYR A 27 5.40 1.79 -10.14
C TYR A 27 4.17 1.03 -9.65
N SER A 28 3.02 1.24 -10.30
CA SER A 28 1.79 0.48 -10.04
C SER A 28 1.90 -0.94 -10.59
N LEU A 29 2.43 -1.86 -9.80
CA LEU A 29 2.47 -3.29 -10.11
C LEU A 29 1.27 -3.98 -9.44
N SER A 30 0.49 -4.74 -10.20
CA SER A 30 -0.81 -5.31 -9.76
C SER A 30 -0.76 -6.25 -8.55
N HIS A 31 0.41 -6.61 -8.03
CA HIS A 31 0.57 -7.54 -6.92
C HIS A 31 0.80 -6.80 -5.58
N VAL A 32 -0.34 -6.45 -4.97
CA VAL A 32 -0.57 -6.25 -3.54
C VAL A 32 0.46 -5.38 -2.82
N ALA A 33 0.21 -4.07 -2.79
CA ALA A 33 0.63 -3.26 -1.65
C ALA A 33 -0.01 -3.87 -0.40
N LEU A 34 0.81 -4.23 0.59
CA LEU A 34 0.29 -4.70 1.87
C LEU A 34 -0.57 -3.58 2.49
N PRO A 35 -1.70 -3.91 3.15
CA PRO A 35 -2.57 -2.91 3.77
C PRO A 35 -1.94 -2.42 5.09
N PHE A 36 -0.72 -1.90 5.01
CA PHE A 36 -0.01 -1.28 6.11
C PHE A 36 0.07 0.22 5.89
N SER A 37 -0.02 0.95 7.00
CA SER A 37 0.15 2.40 7.04
C SER A 37 1.57 2.77 6.65
N PRO A 38 1.79 3.91 5.96
CA PRO A 38 3.12 4.50 5.83
C PRO A 38 3.79 4.81 7.17
N LEU A 39 3.03 4.85 8.28
CA LEU A 39 3.53 5.08 9.64
C LEU A 39 3.66 3.79 10.46
N ASP A 40 3.41 2.61 9.88
CA ASP A 40 3.56 1.33 10.58
C ASP A 40 5.03 1.12 11.00
N PRO A 41 5.34 0.83 12.27
CA PRO A 41 6.74 0.73 12.73
C PRO A 41 7.56 -0.37 12.05
N VAL A 42 6.92 -1.41 11.48
CA VAL A 42 7.62 -2.53 10.84
C VAL A 42 7.63 -2.35 9.33
N TYR A 43 6.51 -1.97 8.73
CA TYR A 43 6.33 -1.93 7.27
C TYR A 43 6.33 -0.53 6.67
N GLY A 44 6.22 0.52 7.48
CA GLY A 44 6.08 1.90 7.06
C GLY A 44 7.34 2.51 6.48
N GLY A 45 7.19 3.70 5.92
CA GLY A 45 8.27 4.45 5.29
C GLY A 45 9.17 5.17 6.29
N PRO A 46 10.06 6.05 5.80
CA PRO A 46 11.03 6.79 6.63
C PRO A 46 10.46 7.68 7.73
N LEU A 47 9.14 7.90 7.74
CA LEU A 47 8.42 8.71 8.73
C LEU A 47 7.73 7.86 9.81
N ALA A 48 7.84 6.53 9.73
CA ALA A 48 7.27 5.62 10.73
C ALA A 48 8.01 5.71 12.07
N ALA A 49 7.33 5.28 13.14
CA ALA A 49 7.94 5.18 14.46
C ALA A 49 8.97 4.02 14.51
N ASP A 50 9.82 4.03 15.54
CA ASP A 50 10.84 3.00 15.72
C ASP A 50 10.24 1.59 15.77
N SER A 51 10.81 0.69 14.97
CA SER A 51 10.42 -0.72 14.98
C SER A 51 10.79 -1.39 16.32
N PRO A 52 9.94 -2.31 16.84
CA PRO A 52 10.27 -3.12 18.02
C PRO A 52 11.39 -4.15 17.80
N GLY A 53 12.02 -4.19 16.61
CA GLY A 53 13.25 -4.97 16.41
C GLY A 53 13.59 -5.30 14.95
N ILE A 54 12.63 -5.21 14.01
CA ILE A 54 12.86 -5.47 12.58
C ILE A 54 12.14 -4.42 11.75
N GLU A 55 12.88 -3.69 10.93
CA GLU A 55 12.35 -2.69 10.00
C GLU A 55 12.36 -3.27 8.58
N LEU A 56 11.17 -3.52 8.03
CA LEU A 56 10.97 -4.10 6.70
C LEU A 56 10.58 -3.06 5.65
N GLY A 57 10.01 -1.94 6.08
CA GLY A 57 9.58 -0.89 5.16
C GLY A 57 10.74 -0.28 4.38
N ASN A 58 11.82 0.11 5.06
CA ASN A 58 12.97 0.77 4.44
C ASN A 58 14.02 -0.19 3.85
N LEU A 59 13.63 -1.42 3.49
CA LEU A 59 14.56 -2.37 2.88
C LEU A 59 14.98 -1.91 1.48
N ALA A 60 16.25 -1.54 1.36
CA ALA A 60 16.92 -1.22 0.09
C ALA A 60 17.94 -2.32 -0.28
N PRO A 61 17.50 -3.52 -0.72
CA PRO A 61 18.41 -4.59 -1.11
C PRO A 61 19.29 -4.13 -2.28
N ARG A 62 20.59 -4.46 -2.21
CA ARG A 62 21.56 -4.20 -3.29
C ARG A 62 22.17 -5.53 -3.71
N GLY A 63 22.28 -5.76 -5.01
CA GLY A 63 22.89 -6.98 -5.53
C GLY A 63 22.64 -7.18 -7.01
N GLU A 64 23.25 -8.24 -7.55
CA GLU A 64 23.06 -8.67 -8.93
C GLU A 64 21.95 -9.71 -9.02
N ARG A 65 21.10 -9.58 -10.04
CA ARG A 65 20.00 -10.50 -10.32
C ARG A 65 20.57 -11.91 -10.58
N GLY A 66 20.11 -12.90 -9.82
CA GLY A 66 20.49 -14.31 -9.98
C GLY A 66 21.68 -14.76 -9.11
N VAL A 67 22.30 -13.85 -8.34
CA VAL A 67 23.38 -14.17 -7.40
C VAL A 67 22.86 -14.39 -5.98
N LEU A 68 21.87 -13.61 -5.55
CA LEU A 68 21.25 -13.74 -4.23
C LEU A 68 20.11 -14.76 -4.25
N LYS A 69 19.85 -15.41 -3.10
CA LYS A 69 18.67 -16.27 -2.90
C LYS A 69 17.34 -15.49 -2.88
N VAL A 70 17.41 -14.16 -2.78
CA VAL A 70 16.25 -13.26 -2.81
C VAL A 70 15.92 -12.95 -4.27
N SER A 71 14.64 -13.03 -4.64
CA SER A 71 14.22 -12.77 -6.02
C SER A 71 14.39 -11.29 -6.35
N GLY A 72 14.81 -10.97 -7.58
CA GLY A 72 14.84 -9.58 -8.05
C GLY A 72 13.46 -8.90 -8.01
N THR A 73 12.37 -9.67 -8.07
CA THR A 73 11.01 -9.14 -7.89
C THR A 73 10.77 -8.56 -6.50
N ASP A 74 11.45 -9.08 -5.47
CA ASP A 74 11.32 -8.57 -4.09
C ASP A 74 11.85 -7.15 -3.94
N MET A 75 12.72 -6.70 -4.86
CA MET A 75 13.18 -5.31 -4.91
C MET A 75 12.06 -4.34 -5.30
N LEU A 76 11.09 -4.81 -6.10
CA LEU A 76 10.02 -3.98 -6.70
C LEU A 76 8.74 -3.92 -5.86
N ARG A 77 8.64 -4.69 -4.77
CA ARG A 77 7.39 -4.79 -3.99
C ARG A 77 7.18 -3.56 -3.14
N LEU A 78 6.00 -2.95 -3.19
CA LEU A 78 5.62 -1.94 -2.19
C LEU A 78 5.41 -2.60 -0.84
N ARG A 79 6.00 -2.02 0.21
CA ARG A 79 5.96 -2.56 1.58
C ARG A 79 4.80 -1.98 2.40
N TRP A 80 4.36 -0.77 2.04
CA TRP A 80 3.14 -0.11 2.54
C TRP A 80 2.30 0.42 1.38
N ASN A 81 1.07 0.83 1.68
CA ASN A 81 0.16 1.39 0.69
C ASN A 81 0.18 2.93 0.76
N PRO A 82 0.54 3.66 -0.32
CA PRO A 82 0.50 5.13 -0.32
C PRO A 82 -0.92 5.71 -0.20
N PHE A 83 -1.96 4.90 -0.44
CA PHE A 83 -3.37 5.27 -0.28
C PHE A 83 -4.01 4.57 0.92
N TYR A 84 -3.22 4.26 1.96
CA TYR A 84 -3.67 3.50 3.13
C TYR A 84 -4.89 4.14 3.81
N ASP A 85 -4.88 5.45 4.05
CA ASP A 85 -5.96 6.16 4.77
C ASP A 85 -7.33 5.98 4.09
N TYR A 86 -7.35 5.97 2.76
CA TYR A 86 -8.57 5.66 2.01
C TYR A 86 -8.99 4.21 2.20
N VAL A 87 -8.06 3.25 2.12
CA VAL A 87 -8.39 1.83 2.31
C VAL A 87 -8.88 1.56 3.73
N GLU A 88 -8.22 2.13 4.74
CA GLU A 88 -8.60 2.02 6.14
C GLU A 88 -10.02 2.56 6.37
N SER A 89 -10.30 3.79 5.95
CA SER A 89 -11.64 4.39 6.12
C SER A 89 -12.74 3.54 5.46
N ARG A 90 -12.51 2.99 4.27
CA ARG A 90 -13.48 2.12 3.57
C ARG A 90 -13.67 0.78 4.25
N VAL A 91 -12.62 0.18 4.79
CA VAL A 91 -12.71 -1.08 5.55
C VAL A 91 -13.48 -0.85 6.86
N LEU A 92 -13.19 0.24 7.57
CA LEU A 92 -13.91 0.62 8.79
C LEU A 92 -15.39 0.87 8.51
N GLU A 93 -15.72 1.62 7.46
CA GLU A 93 -17.11 1.86 7.05
C GLU A 93 -17.83 0.55 6.68
N PHE A 94 -17.19 -0.30 5.86
CA PHE A 94 -17.75 -1.59 5.44
C PHE A 94 -18.03 -2.53 6.63
N THR A 95 -17.14 -2.55 7.61
CA THR A 95 -17.29 -3.38 8.82
C THR A 95 -18.21 -2.77 9.88
N GLY A 96 -18.66 -1.52 9.70
CA GLY A 96 -19.45 -0.79 10.69
C GLY A 96 -18.64 -0.33 11.90
N LEU A 97 -17.31 -0.30 11.78
CA LEU A 97 -16.37 0.17 12.81
C LEU A 97 -15.91 1.62 12.57
N GLY A 98 -16.17 2.18 11.39
CA GLY A 98 -16.03 3.61 11.11
C GLY A 98 -17.09 4.36 11.91
N ALA A 99 -16.65 5.36 12.69
CA ALA A 99 -17.43 6.02 13.73
C ALA A 99 -18.92 6.31 13.40
N ARG A 100 -19.75 6.22 14.45
CA ARG A 100 -20.98 7.02 14.59
C ARG A 100 -20.62 8.45 14.96
#